data_AF-A0A382JF00-F1
#
_entry.id   AF-A0A382JF00-F1
#
_cell.length_a   1.000
_cell.length_b   1.000
_cell.length_c   1.000
_cell.angle_alpha   90.00
_cell.angle_beta   90.00
_cell.angle_gamma   90.00
#
_symmetry.space_group_name_H-M   'P 1'
#
loop_
_entity.id
_entity.type
_entity.pdbx_description
1 polymer ?
#
loop_
_entity_poly.entity_id
_entity_poly.type
_entity_poly.pdbx_seq_one_letter_code
_entity_poly.pdbx_strand_id
1 'polypeptide(L)'
;MSIFTSHPPIINKNKLIKWLIANYNFLYKKKISLKELNSERDKNFLIAINNKSKFVIKISNKFESKKFLELQDYVIKSLNKKSSIKKIIPKVIHRKIKTFIDEINSPCFVRILSYIEGKMYADSKNTIDLECSLGSYAGILSKELQNLGHEAAFRKFEWDPSSLDWIKNHINLFKSNRKKIIQNNLNEYIYFVKKNKS
;
A
#
# COMPACT_ATOMS: atom_id res chain seq x y z
N MET A 1 -19.15 -9.39 0.84
CA MET A 1 -18.17 -10.47 0.60
C MET A 1 -16.81 -9.83 0.34
N SER A 2 -15.80 -10.14 1.15
CA SER A 2 -14.42 -9.69 0.90
C SER A 2 -13.89 -10.44 -0.33
N ILE A 3 -13.42 -9.71 -1.33
CA ILE A 3 -12.72 -10.28 -2.50
C ILE A 3 -11.41 -10.97 -2.07
N PHE A 4 -10.94 -10.68 -0.85
CA PHE A 4 -9.74 -11.26 -0.27
C PHE A 4 -10.07 -12.48 0.57
N THR A 5 -9.40 -13.58 0.23
CA THR A 5 -9.40 -14.84 0.99
C THR A 5 -8.54 -14.78 2.26
N SER A 6 -7.77 -13.69 2.45
CA SER A 6 -6.89 -13.49 3.61
C SER A 6 -7.46 -12.46 4.59
N HIS A 7 -7.64 -12.86 5.85
CA HIS A 7 -8.00 -11.94 6.93
C HIS A 7 -6.82 -11.06 7.34
N PRO A 8 -7.07 -9.83 7.83
CA PRO A 8 -6.03 -8.99 8.42
C PRO A 8 -5.40 -9.61 9.67
N PRO A 9 -4.16 -9.22 10.03
CA PRO A 9 -3.51 -9.65 11.27
C PRO A 9 -4.37 -9.37 12.51
N ILE A 10 -4.36 -10.30 13.47
CA ILE A 10 -5.07 -10.13 14.75
C ILE A 10 -4.09 -9.56 15.79
N ILE A 11 -4.34 -8.32 16.22
CA ILE A 11 -3.35 -7.54 16.97
C ILE A 11 -3.85 -7.20 18.37
N ASN A 12 -3.16 -7.69 19.40
CA ASN A 12 -3.29 -7.18 20.75
C ASN A 12 -2.49 -5.87 20.92
N LYS A 13 -3.18 -4.75 21.16
CA LYS A 13 -2.57 -3.42 21.25
C LYS A 13 -1.49 -3.33 22.34
N ASN A 14 -1.69 -3.96 23.50
CA ASN A 14 -0.74 -3.92 24.61
C ASN A 14 0.54 -4.70 24.28
N LYS A 15 0.40 -5.88 23.66
CA LYS A 15 1.54 -6.68 23.16
C LYS A 15 2.31 -5.92 22.08
N LEU A 16 1.60 -5.28 21.15
CA LEU A 16 2.21 -4.46 20.12
C LEU A 16 2.98 -3.26 20.72
N ILE A 17 2.42 -2.52 21.68
CA ILE A 17 3.11 -1.41 22.35
C ILE A 17 4.41 -1.88 23.01
N LYS A 18 4.36 -2.98 23.78
CA LYS A 18 5.56 -3.57 24.40
C LYS A 18 6.62 -3.94 23.36
N TRP A 19 6.19 -4.61 22.28
CA TRP A 19 7.09 -5.00 21.19
C TRP A 19 7.70 -3.79 20.49
N LEU A 20 6.92 -2.73 20.23
CA LEU A 20 7.41 -1.49 19.61
C LEU A 20 8.48 -0.80 20.47
N ILE A 21 8.23 -0.66 21.77
CA ILE A 21 9.18 -0.04 22.72
C ILE A 21 10.50 -0.82 22.76
N ALA A 22 10.43 -2.16 22.78
CA ALA A 22 11.61 -3.02 22.76
C ALA A 22 12.39 -2.97 21.43
N ASN A 23 11.70 -2.65 20.33
CA ASN A 23 12.29 -2.71 18.98
C ASN A 23 12.69 -1.36 18.38
N TYR A 24 12.21 -0.24 18.93
CA TYR A 24 12.45 1.08 18.37
C TYR A 24 12.86 2.06 19.46
N ASN A 25 14.16 2.37 19.55
CA ASN A 25 14.72 3.19 20.63
C ASN A 25 14.08 4.59 20.74
N PHE A 26 13.60 5.18 19.64
CA PHE A 26 12.92 6.49 19.68
C PHE A 26 11.55 6.45 20.38
N LEU A 27 11.01 5.26 20.64
CA LEU A 27 9.78 5.01 21.40
C LEU A 27 10.08 4.68 22.88
N TYR A 28 11.33 4.43 23.25
CA TYR A 28 11.70 4.08 24.61
C TYR A 28 11.42 5.23 25.59
N LYS A 29 10.85 4.89 26.76
CA LYS A 29 10.41 5.85 27.80
C LYS A 29 9.44 6.94 27.32
N LYS A 30 8.71 6.72 26.22
CA LYS A 30 7.67 7.64 25.74
C LYS A 30 6.29 7.16 26.16
N LYS A 31 5.39 8.09 26.48
CA LYS A 31 3.96 7.79 26.64
C LYS A 31 3.34 7.61 25.26
N ILE A 32 3.05 6.36 24.91
CA ILE A 32 2.56 5.95 23.59
C ILE A 32 1.10 5.54 23.70
N SER A 33 0.29 5.99 22.75
CA SER A 33 -1.03 5.41 22.50
C SER A 33 -1.20 5.03 21.03
N LEU A 34 -2.02 4.02 20.79
CA LEU A 34 -2.34 3.51 19.46
C LEU A 34 -3.82 3.76 19.16
N LYS A 35 -4.10 4.43 18.04
CA LYS A 35 -5.43 4.54 17.46
C LYS A 35 -5.45 3.73 16.17
N GLU A 36 -6.42 2.83 16.03
CA GLU A 36 -6.57 2.04 14.81
C GLU A 36 -7.06 2.94 13.66
N LEU A 37 -6.52 2.70 12.47
CA LEU A 37 -6.91 3.38 11.23
C LEU A 37 -7.58 2.39 10.28
N ASN A 38 -8.49 2.90 9.46
CA ASN A 38 -9.11 2.10 8.41
C ASN A 38 -8.03 1.49 7.51
N SER A 39 -8.16 0.19 7.29
CA SER A 39 -7.25 -0.64 6.50
C SER A 39 -8.02 -1.82 5.94
N GLU A 40 -7.53 -2.37 4.84
CA GLU A 40 -8.21 -3.45 4.12
C GLU A 40 -7.61 -4.81 4.51
N ARG A 41 -6.44 -5.16 3.96
CA ARG A 41 -5.75 -6.44 4.23
C ARG A 41 -4.72 -6.38 5.36
N ASP A 42 -4.18 -5.19 5.59
CA ASP A 42 -3.20 -4.88 6.63
C ASP A 42 -3.90 -4.39 7.90
N LYS A 43 -3.12 -4.16 8.96
CA LYS A 43 -3.55 -3.35 10.11
C LYS A 43 -2.71 -2.08 10.21
N ASN A 44 -3.39 -0.93 10.19
CA ASN A 44 -2.76 0.38 10.35
C ASN A 44 -3.07 0.98 11.73
N PHE A 45 -2.06 1.51 12.40
CA PHE A 45 -2.22 2.22 13.66
C PHE A 45 -1.55 3.59 13.61
N LEU A 46 -2.24 4.61 14.06
CA LEU A 46 -1.66 5.90 14.41
C LEU A 46 -0.98 5.79 15.78
N ILE A 47 0.31 6.16 15.83
CA ILE A 47 1.03 6.36 17.08
C ILE A 47 0.92 7.83 17.49
N ALA A 48 0.40 8.07 18.69
CA ALA A 48 0.55 9.34 19.37
C ALA A 48 1.60 9.23 20.49
N ILE A 49 2.53 10.18 20.54
CA ILE A 49 3.53 10.34 21.60
C ILE A 49 3.20 11.63 22.35
N ASN A 50 3.00 11.53 23.66
CA ASN A 50 2.60 12.67 24.49
C ASN A 50 1.37 13.40 23.89
N ASN A 51 0.37 12.63 23.48
CA ASN A 51 -0.87 13.09 22.83
C ASN A 51 -0.70 13.81 21.47
N LYS A 52 0.49 13.76 20.87
CA LYS A 52 0.72 14.28 19.51
C LYS A 52 0.88 13.12 18.54
N SER A 53 0.07 13.11 17.48
CA SER A 53 0.20 12.19 16.34
C SER A 53 1.59 12.34 15.72
N LYS A 54 2.36 11.25 15.64
CA LYS A 54 3.73 11.29 15.11
C LYS A 54 3.96 10.32 13.97
N PHE A 55 3.40 9.12 14.07
CA PHE A 55 3.74 8.04 13.15
C PHE A 55 2.53 7.21 12.77
N VAL A 56 2.61 6.54 11.63
CA VAL A 56 1.69 5.47 11.23
C VAL A 56 2.47 4.18 11.19
N ILE A 57 2.02 3.19 11.95
CA ILE A 57 2.48 1.81 11.83
C ILE A 57 1.60 1.11 10.81
N LYS A 58 2.24 0.36 9.91
CA LYS A 58 1.57 -0.60 9.03
C LYS A 58 2.06 -1.99 9.38
N ILE A 59 1.13 -2.88 9.72
CA ILE A 59 1.39 -4.30 9.99
C ILE A 59 0.80 -5.08 8.83
N SER A 60 1.69 -5.66 8.03
CA SER A 60 1.30 -6.29 6.77
C SER A 60 0.50 -7.56 7.01
N ASN A 61 -0.36 -7.88 6.04
CA ASN A 61 -0.89 -9.22 5.91
C ASN A 61 0.23 -10.27 5.81
N LYS A 62 -0.05 -11.51 6.25
CA LYS A 62 0.93 -12.62 6.20
C LYS A 62 1.32 -13.03 4.78
N PHE A 63 0.47 -12.76 3.79
CA PHE A 63 0.75 -13.05 2.39
C PHE A 63 1.45 -11.91 1.66
N GLU A 64 1.77 -10.82 2.38
CA GLU A 64 2.46 -9.68 1.77
C GLU A 64 3.93 -10.00 1.52
N SER A 65 4.40 -9.74 0.31
CA SER A 65 5.79 -9.98 -0.06
C SER A 65 6.72 -8.95 0.58
N LYS A 66 7.75 -9.43 1.30
CA LYS A 66 8.80 -8.55 1.85
C LYS A 66 9.47 -7.70 0.77
N LYS A 67 9.76 -8.28 -0.41
CA LYS A 67 10.35 -7.55 -1.54
C LYS A 67 9.45 -6.41 -2.02
N PHE A 68 8.13 -6.62 -1.99
CA PHE A 68 7.17 -5.58 -2.38
C PHE A 68 7.07 -4.47 -1.33
N LEU A 69 7.18 -4.81 -0.04
CA LEU A 69 7.28 -3.82 1.03
C LEU A 69 8.59 -3.00 0.94
N GLU A 70 9.70 -3.63 0.57
CA GLU A 70 10.98 -2.97 0.31
C GLU A 70 10.90 -2.02 -0.89
N LEU A 71 10.20 -2.41 -1.97
CA LEU A 71 9.87 -1.53 -3.08
C LEU A 71 9.09 -0.28 -2.61
N GLN A 72 8.07 -0.46 -1.76
CA GLN A 72 7.31 0.67 -1.23
C GLN A 72 8.19 1.62 -0.40
N ASP A 73 9.09 1.09 0.43
CA ASP A 73 10.06 1.92 1.16
C ASP A 73 11.02 2.64 0.21
N TYR A 74 11.50 1.96 -0.82
CA TYR A 74 12.40 2.52 -1.83
C TYR A 74 11.75 3.70 -2.56
N VAL A 75 10.49 3.57 -2.99
CA VAL A 75 9.75 4.65 -3.65
C VAL A 75 9.60 5.84 -2.73
N ILE A 76 9.13 5.65 -1.50
CA ILE A 76 8.95 6.75 -0.54
C ILE A 76 10.29 7.45 -0.26
N LYS A 77 11.37 6.69 -0.04
CA LYS A 77 12.71 7.26 0.21
C LYS A 77 13.23 8.04 -1.00
N SER A 78 12.98 7.55 -2.22
CA SER A 78 13.41 8.20 -3.46
C SER A 78 12.66 9.51 -3.67
N LEU A 79 11.34 9.51 -3.50
CA LEU A 79 10.51 10.72 -3.59
C LEU A 79 10.86 11.76 -2.50
N ASN A 80 11.28 11.32 -1.31
CA ASN A 80 11.72 12.24 -0.25
C ASN A 80 13.01 13.01 -0.57
N LYS A 81 13.77 12.57 -1.59
CA LYS A 81 14.94 13.31 -2.10
C LYS A 81 14.54 14.43 -3.08
N LYS A 82 13.30 14.44 -3.57
CA LYS A 82 12.81 15.36 -4.59
C LYS A 82 12.15 16.57 -3.93
N SER A 83 12.66 17.77 -4.19
CA SER A 83 12.14 19.02 -3.60
C SER A 83 10.69 19.30 -3.97
N SER A 84 10.27 18.87 -5.17
CA SER A 84 8.92 19.00 -5.74
C SER A 84 7.83 18.33 -4.91
N ILE A 85 8.14 17.23 -4.20
CA ILE A 85 7.11 16.40 -3.53
C ILE A 85 7.43 16.02 -2.08
N LYS A 86 8.68 16.15 -1.61
CA LYS A 86 9.11 15.71 -0.26
C LYS A 86 8.31 16.29 0.92
N LYS A 87 7.61 17.41 0.73
CA LYS A 87 6.80 18.07 1.78
C LYS A 87 5.42 17.43 1.97
N ILE A 88 4.92 16.69 0.98
CA ILE A 88 3.54 16.21 0.92
C ILE A 88 3.43 14.68 0.87
N ILE A 89 4.54 13.99 1.16
CA ILE A 89 4.61 12.52 1.26
C ILE A 89 5.15 12.12 2.63
N PRO A 90 4.81 10.92 3.12
CA PRO A 90 5.34 10.45 4.39
C PRO A 90 6.83 10.12 4.26
N LYS A 91 7.51 9.99 5.40
CA LYS A 91 8.90 9.53 5.52
C LYS A 91 8.93 8.12 6.08
N VAL A 92 9.87 7.30 5.61
CA VAL A 92 10.17 6.00 6.23
C VAL A 92 11.02 6.25 7.49
N ILE A 93 10.52 5.85 8.65
CA ILE A 93 11.16 6.11 9.96
C ILE A 93 11.99 4.93 10.45
N HIS A 94 11.61 3.71 10.07
CA HIS A 94 12.35 2.51 10.45
C HIS A 94 13.58 2.27 9.55
N ARG A 95 14.63 1.67 10.12
CA ARG A 95 15.85 1.29 9.38
C ARG A 95 15.71 -0.02 8.62
N LYS A 96 15.05 -1.01 9.23
CA LYS A 96 14.80 -2.35 8.70
C LYS A 96 13.34 -2.70 8.92
N ILE A 97 12.75 -3.48 8.01
CA ILE A 97 11.43 -4.08 8.22
C ILE A 97 11.61 -5.19 9.26
N LYS A 98 10.84 -5.11 10.35
CA LYS A 98 10.89 -6.08 11.46
C LYS A 98 9.66 -6.99 11.42
N THR A 99 9.75 -8.15 12.04
CA THR A 99 8.65 -9.12 12.10
C THR A 99 7.99 -9.10 13.48
N PHE A 100 6.67 -8.97 13.50
CA PHE A 100 5.82 -9.14 14.68
C PHE A 100 5.02 -10.42 14.53
N ILE A 101 4.80 -11.14 15.63
CA ILE A 101 3.94 -12.33 15.65
C ILE A 101 2.58 -11.92 16.19
N ASP A 102 1.54 -12.09 15.37
CA ASP A 102 0.17 -11.76 15.71
C ASP A 102 -0.43 -12.74 16.74
N GLU A 103 -1.72 -12.61 17.07
CA GLU A 103 -2.36 -13.44 18.10
C GLU A 103 -2.64 -14.88 17.64
N ILE A 104 -2.51 -15.19 16.34
CA ILE A 104 -2.67 -16.55 15.79
C ILE A 104 -1.33 -17.15 15.35
N ASN A 105 -0.22 -16.66 15.90
CA ASN A 105 1.15 -17.08 15.60
C ASN A 105 1.57 -16.89 14.12
N SER A 106 0.95 -15.93 13.42
CA SER A 106 1.33 -15.59 12.06
C SER A 106 2.39 -14.48 12.06
N PRO A 107 3.49 -14.61 11.29
CA PRO A 107 4.46 -13.54 11.11
C PRO A 107 3.88 -12.42 10.24
N CYS A 108 4.04 -11.17 10.70
CA CYS A 108 3.62 -9.97 10.01
C CYS A 108 4.78 -8.96 9.94
N PHE A 109 4.95 -8.30 8.80
CA PHE A 109 5.98 -7.28 8.66
C PHE A 109 5.49 -5.94 9.21
N VAL A 110 6.36 -5.26 9.97
CA VAL A 110 6.05 -3.97 10.58
C VAL A 110 6.89 -2.88 9.93
N ARG A 111 6.19 -1.84 9.44
CA ARG A 111 6.75 -0.60 8.89
C ARG A 111 6.25 0.60 9.67
N ILE A 112 7.08 1.63 9.78
CA ILE A 112 6.76 2.89 10.48
C ILE A 112 7.01 4.06 9.53
N LEU A 113 5.95 4.81 9.26
CA LEU A 113 5.98 6.03 8.45
C LEU A 113 5.71 7.26 9.32
N SER A 114 6.17 8.44 8.89
CA SER A 114 5.73 9.70 9.51
C SER A 114 4.24 9.90 9.28
N TYR A 115 3.54 10.42 10.27
CA TYR A 115 2.18 10.90 10.10
C TYR A 115 2.18 12.21 9.30
N ILE A 116 1.23 12.35 8.37
CA ILE A 116 0.95 13.62 7.69
C ILE A 116 -0.26 14.22 8.39
N GLU A 117 -0.10 15.42 8.92
CA GLU A 117 -1.19 16.17 9.52
C GLU A 117 -2.15 16.67 8.42
N GLY A 118 -3.45 16.50 8.64
CA GLY A 118 -4.47 16.90 7.68
C GLY A 118 -5.81 16.23 7.94
N LYS A 119 -6.79 16.56 7.09
CA LYS A 119 -8.09 15.90 7.02
C LYS A 119 -8.09 14.93 5.84
N MET A 120 -8.91 13.87 5.90
CA MET A 120 -9.08 13.01 4.73
C MET A 120 -9.76 13.80 3.62
N TYR A 121 -9.35 13.55 2.38
CA TYR A 121 -9.95 14.20 1.21
C TYR A 121 -11.47 13.96 1.15
N ALA A 122 -11.91 12.72 1.43
CA ALA A 122 -13.32 12.35 1.45
C ALA A 122 -14.17 13.09 2.51
N ASP A 123 -13.55 13.59 3.57
CA ASP A 123 -14.22 14.35 4.64
C ASP A 123 -14.13 15.88 4.40
N SER A 124 -13.48 16.29 3.32
CA SER A 124 -13.24 17.70 3.01
C SER A 124 -14.32 18.24 2.09
N LYS A 125 -14.62 19.54 2.18
CA LYS A 125 -15.55 20.18 1.25
C LYS A 125 -14.92 20.20 -0.14
N ASN A 126 -15.64 19.70 -1.14
CA ASN A 126 -15.20 19.75 -2.52
C ASN A 126 -15.21 21.21 -3.01
N THR A 127 -14.05 21.68 -3.46
CA THR A 127 -13.86 23.00 -4.07
C THR A 127 -12.97 22.84 -5.31
N ILE A 128 -13.11 23.77 -6.25
CA ILE A 128 -12.28 23.81 -7.46
C ILE A 128 -10.78 23.84 -7.09
N ASP A 129 -10.41 24.62 -6.07
CA ASP A 129 -9.01 24.69 -5.60
C ASP A 129 -8.48 23.35 -5.08
N LEU A 130 -9.32 22.58 -4.36
CA LEU A 130 -8.95 21.28 -3.84
C LEU A 130 -8.74 20.26 -4.98
N GLU A 131 -9.60 20.30 -5.99
CA GLU A 131 -9.50 19.46 -7.19
C GLU A 131 -8.26 19.82 -8.03
N CYS A 132 -8.03 21.12 -8.27
CA CYS A 132 -6.82 21.61 -8.96
C CYS A 132 -5.53 21.24 -8.21
N SER A 133 -5.56 21.31 -6.87
CA SER A 133 -4.44 20.89 -6.02
C SER A 133 -4.18 19.39 -6.13
N LEU A 134 -5.23 18.56 -6.12
CA LEU A 134 -5.11 17.11 -6.33
C LEU A 134 -4.54 16.77 -7.71
N GLY A 135 -5.02 17.43 -8.76
CA GLY A 135 -4.50 17.27 -10.12
C GLY A 135 -3.02 17.65 -10.23
N SER A 136 -2.65 18.77 -9.62
CA SER A 136 -1.24 19.23 -9.56
C SER A 136 -0.36 18.22 -8.83
N TYR A 137 -0.83 17.69 -7.69
CA TYR A 137 -0.13 16.65 -6.94
C TYR A 137 0.05 15.38 -7.77
N ALA A 138 -1.01 14.90 -8.41
CA ALA A 138 -0.96 13.69 -9.25
C ALA A 138 0.02 13.86 -10.42
N GLY A 139 0.04 15.02 -11.06
CA GLY A 139 0.99 15.35 -12.12
C GLY A 139 2.45 15.35 -11.64
N ILE A 140 2.72 16.01 -10.51
CA ILE A 140 4.06 16.03 -9.89
C ILE A 140 4.50 14.62 -9.51
N LEU A 141 3.63 13.85 -8.83
CA LEU A 141 3.93 12.48 -8.44
C LEU A 141 4.24 11.60 -9.65
N SER A 142 3.40 11.67 -10.70
CA SER A 142 3.61 10.92 -11.95
C SER A 142 4.98 11.23 -12.55
N LYS A 143 5.33 12.53 -12.67
CA LYS A 143 6.62 12.97 -13.19
C LYS A 143 7.80 12.40 -12.39
N GLU A 144 7.73 12.45 -11.07
CA GLU A 144 8.83 11.96 -10.21
C GLU A 144 8.94 10.42 -10.20
N LEU A 145 7.89 9.70 -10.57
CA LEU A 145 7.87 8.23 -10.65
C LEU A 145 8.43 7.68 -11.97
N GLN A 146 8.44 8.45 -13.08
CA GLN A 146 8.74 7.95 -14.44
C GLN A 146 10.06 7.15 -14.57
N ASN A 147 11.07 7.49 -13.76
CA ASN A 147 12.40 6.86 -13.84
C ASN A 147 12.78 6.09 -12.57
N LEU A 148 11.82 5.71 -11.73
CA LEU A 148 12.07 4.88 -10.56
C LEU A 148 12.01 3.39 -10.92
N GLY A 149 13.18 2.76 -11.04
CA GLY A 149 13.31 1.31 -11.22
C GLY A 149 13.52 0.57 -9.92
N HIS A 150 12.90 -0.61 -9.78
CA HIS A 150 13.14 -1.58 -8.71
C HIS A 150 12.72 -2.98 -9.17
N GLU A 151 13.49 -4.03 -8.87
CA GLU A 151 13.21 -5.40 -9.36
C GLU A 151 11.79 -5.88 -9.05
N ALA A 152 11.32 -5.66 -7.81
CA ALA A 152 9.99 -6.06 -7.38
C ALA A 152 8.83 -5.29 -8.04
N ALA A 153 9.12 -4.25 -8.83
CA ALA A 153 8.12 -3.55 -9.64
C ALA A 153 7.73 -4.36 -10.89
N PHE A 154 8.64 -5.21 -11.39
CA PHE A 154 8.38 -6.12 -12.50
C PHE A 154 7.61 -7.36 -12.02
N ARG A 155 6.35 -7.14 -11.66
CA ARG A 155 5.44 -8.17 -11.15
C ARG A 155 4.26 -8.33 -12.09
N LYS A 156 3.66 -9.53 -12.11
CA LYS A 156 2.33 -9.70 -12.69
C LYS A 156 1.32 -8.94 -11.85
N PHE A 157 0.48 -8.15 -12.49
CA PHE A 157 -0.59 -7.41 -11.86
C PHE A 157 -1.88 -7.71 -12.62
N GLU A 158 -2.86 -8.30 -11.92
CA GLU A 158 -4.12 -8.72 -12.56
C GLU A 158 -4.92 -7.52 -13.10
N TRP A 159 -4.76 -6.36 -12.47
CA TRP A 159 -5.37 -5.11 -12.94
C TRP A 159 -4.52 -4.35 -13.97
N ASP A 160 -3.47 -4.96 -14.53
CA ASP A 160 -2.80 -4.41 -15.71
C ASP A 160 -3.74 -4.55 -16.92
N PRO A 161 -4.34 -3.45 -17.42
CA PRO A 161 -5.27 -3.52 -18.54
C PRO A 161 -4.58 -3.96 -19.83
N SER A 162 -3.25 -3.87 -19.91
CA SER A 162 -2.47 -4.33 -21.05
C SER A 162 -2.22 -5.85 -21.03
N SER A 163 -2.63 -6.56 -19.98
CA SER A 163 -2.41 -8.00 -19.81
C SER A 163 -3.70 -8.73 -19.43
N LEU A 164 -4.36 -9.31 -20.43
CA LEU A 164 -5.60 -10.08 -20.23
C LEU A 164 -5.38 -11.59 -20.03
N ASP A 165 -4.14 -12.07 -20.01
CA ASP A 165 -3.84 -13.51 -19.98
C ASP A 165 -4.44 -14.24 -18.77
N TRP A 166 -4.54 -13.57 -17.63
CA TRP A 166 -5.07 -14.17 -16.39
C TRP A 166 -6.55 -14.57 -16.52
N ILE A 167 -7.33 -13.87 -17.35
CA ILE A 167 -8.77 -14.13 -17.53
C ILE A 167 -9.02 -15.53 -18.10
N LYS A 168 -8.07 -16.09 -18.88
CA LYS A 168 -8.17 -17.44 -19.44
C LYS A 168 -8.39 -18.50 -18.37
N ASN A 169 -7.77 -18.33 -17.19
CA ASN A 169 -7.90 -19.26 -16.07
C ASN A 169 -9.29 -19.21 -15.42
N HIS A 170 -10.05 -18.14 -15.65
CA HIS A 170 -11.35 -17.88 -15.03
C HIS A 170 -12.51 -17.84 -16.03
N ILE A 171 -12.26 -18.06 -17.31
CA ILE A 171 -13.27 -17.95 -18.38
C ILE A 171 -14.48 -18.86 -18.14
N ASN A 172 -14.27 -19.98 -17.44
CA ASN A 172 -15.31 -20.95 -17.12
C ASN A 172 -16.25 -20.52 -15.98
N LEU A 173 -15.93 -19.44 -15.25
CA LEU A 173 -16.84 -18.84 -14.28
C LEU A 173 -18.01 -18.11 -14.96
N PHE A 174 -17.85 -17.73 -16.23
CA PHE A 174 -18.86 -17.02 -17.01
C PHE A 174 -19.69 -18.00 -17.87
N LYS A 175 -20.97 -17.68 -18.06
CA LYS A 175 -21.91 -18.51 -18.85
C LYS A 175 -22.43 -17.75 -20.07
N SER A 176 -22.91 -18.51 -21.05
CA SER A 176 -23.66 -18.04 -22.23
C SER A 176 -23.03 -16.81 -22.91
N ASN A 177 -23.79 -15.74 -23.10
CA ASN A 177 -23.38 -14.56 -23.85
C ASN A 177 -22.19 -13.84 -23.20
N ARG A 178 -22.12 -13.81 -21.85
CA ARG A 178 -20.99 -13.18 -21.15
C ARG A 178 -19.67 -13.88 -21.45
N LYS A 179 -19.67 -15.22 -21.44
CA LYS A 179 -18.48 -16.01 -21.81
C LYS A 179 -18.04 -15.71 -23.24
N LYS A 180 -19.00 -15.65 -24.19
CA LYS A 180 -18.73 -15.34 -25.60
C LYS A 180 -18.10 -13.96 -25.78
N ILE A 181 -18.65 -12.93 -25.13
CA ILE A 181 -18.10 -11.55 -25.19
C ILE A 181 -16.65 -11.53 -24.67
N ILE A 182 -16.40 -12.11 -23.49
CA ILE A 182 -15.05 -12.12 -22.89
C ILE A 182 -14.07 -12.89 -23.80
N GLN A 183 -14.50 -14.01 -24.37
CA GLN A 183 -13.67 -14.83 -25.24
C GLN A 183 -13.33 -14.11 -26.56
N ASN A 184 -14.27 -13.37 -27.13
CA ASN A 184 -14.00 -12.52 -28.30
C ASN A 184 -12.95 -11.44 -27.97
N ASN A 185 -13.13 -10.71 -26.87
CA ASN A 185 -12.16 -9.68 -26.44
C ASN A 185 -10.76 -10.28 -26.17
N LEU A 186 -10.70 -11.47 -25.57
CA LEU A 186 -9.43 -12.18 -25.36
C LEU A 186 -8.74 -12.55 -26.68
N ASN A 187 -9.50 -12.98 -27.68
CA ASN A 187 -8.95 -13.32 -28.99
C ASN A 187 -8.41 -12.07 -29.71
N GLU A 188 -9.15 -10.95 -29.67
CA GLU A 188 -8.69 -9.67 -30.22
C GLU A 188 -7.41 -9.19 -29.51
N TYR A 189 -7.36 -9.26 -28.18
CA TYR A 189 -6.16 -8.96 -27.42
C TYR A 189 -4.96 -9.80 -27.85
N ILE A 190 -5.14 -11.12 -28.01
CA ILE A 190 -4.05 -12.01 -28.44
C ILE A 190 -3.56 -11.60 -29.83
N TYR A 191 -4.48 -11.29 -30.74
CA TYR A 191 -4.16 -10.99 -32.13
C TYR A 191 -3.51 -9.62 -32.31
N PHE A 192 -4.08 -8.57 -31.71
CA PHE A 192 -3.69 -7.17 -31.95
C PHE A 192 -2.72 -6.60 -30.92
N VAL A 193 -2.73 -7.08 -29.68
CA VAL A 193 -1.94 -6.48 -28.59
C VAL A 193 -0.77 -7.39 -28.22
N LYS A 194 -1.05 -8.65 -27.89
CA LYS A 194 -0.02 -9.55 -27.34
C LYS A 194 1.10 -9.86 -28.33
N LYS A 195 0.77 -10.05 -29.62
CA LYS A 195 1.77 -10.26 -30.67
C LYS A 195 2.73 -9.07 -30.85
N ASN A 196 2.32 -7.86 -30.47
CA ASN A 196 3.08 -6.63 -30.63
C ASN A 196 3.85 -6.21 -29.37
N LYS A 197 3.69 -6.94 -28.24
CA LYS A 197 4.52 -6.74 -27.05
C LYS A 197 5.87 -7.43 -27.27
N SER A 198 6.88 -6.62 -27.58
CA SER A 198 8.31 -6.99 -27.56
C SER A 198 8.85 -6.98 -26.13
#